data_AF-D7JE83-F1
#
_entry.id   AF-D7JE83-F1
#
_cell.length_a   1.000
_cell.length_b   1.000
_cell.length_c   1.000
_cell.angle_alpha   90.00
_cell.angle_beta   90.00
_cell.angle_gamma   90.00
#
_symmetry.space_group_name_H-M   'P 1'
#
loop_
_entity.id
_entity.type
_entity.pdbx_description
1 polymer ?
#
loop_
_entity_poly.entity_id
_entity_poly.type
_entity_poly.pdbx_seq_one_letter_code
_entity_poly.pdbx_strand_id
1 'polypeptide(L)'
;MKTLIFILLFMLTSYNKADGQLSQTPIIDGDIYIYEFAIKRPGRANLGFIIVDRDSYQDISFDVYFSKGKISKVNRTISPVYSDNNVADKLGNFYYSSDDFIKKRRLIPDNIYKMIYSSFLEMTNKERLKILNKLSK
;
A
#
# COMPACT_ATOMS: atom_id res chain seq x y z
N MET A 1 53.87 -5.72 13.60
CA MET A 1 52.62 -6.29 13.05
C MET A 1 51.65 -6.67 14.18
N LYS A 2 51.19 -5.71 14.99
CA LYS A 2 50.18 -5.96 16.06
C LYS A 2 49.14 -4.83 16.19
N THR A 3 49.36 -3.68 15.56
CA THR A 3 48.42 -2.55 15.53
C THR A 3 47.35 -2.64 14.45
N LEU A 4 47.60 -3.41 13.37
CA LEU A 4 46.65 -3.53 12.26
C LEU A 4 45.40 -4.38 12.58
N ILE A 5 45.49 -5.26 13.59
CA ILE A 5 44.41 -6.19 13.95
C ILE A 5 43.29 -5.49 14.74
N PHE A 6 43.59 -4.44 15.50
CA PHE A 6 42.59 -3.74 16.32
C PHE A 6 41.65 -2.82 15.52
N ILE A 7 42.09 -2.31 14.37
CA ILE A 7 41.25 -1.46 13.50
C ILE A 7 40.21 -2.32 12.77
N LEU A 8 40.53 -3.57 12.44
CA LEU A 8 39.59 -4.48 11.78
C LEU A 8 38.45 -4.93 12.70
N LEU A 9 38.71 -5.06 14.02
CA LEU A 9 37.68 -5.47 14.98
C LEU A 9 36.64 -4.39 15.28
N PHE A 10 37.01 -3.10 15.15
CA PHE A 10 36.07 -1.98 15.35
C PHE A 10 35.11 -1.75 14.16
N MET A 11 35.47 -2.25 12.97
CA MET A 11 34.61 -2.18 11.78
C MET A 11 33.59 -3.33 11.69
N LEU A 12 33.72 -4.36 12.54
CA LEU A 12 32.80 -5.51 12.57
C LEU A 12 31.65 -5.33 13.57
N THR A 13 31.69 -4.32 14.43
CA THR A 13 30.63 -4.02 15.41
C THR A 13 29.76 -2.82 15.04
N SER A 14 30.07 -2.11 13.94
CA SER A 14 29.21 -1.08 13.37
C SER A 14 28.35 -1.60 12.21
N TYR A 15 28.14 -2.92 12.11
CA TYR A 15 26.90 -3.41 11.49
C TYR A 15 25.81 -3.29 12.54
N ASN A 16 25.44 -2.04 12.84
CA ASN A 16 24.10 -1.77 13.34
C ASN A 16 23.18 -2.35 12.26
N LYS A 17 22.62 -3.53 12.54
CA LYS A 17 21.23 -3.80 12.20
C LYS A 17 20.49 -2.59 12.73
N ALA A 18 20.34 -1.57 11.88
CA ALA A 18 19.16 -0.76 11.91
C ALA A 18 18.06 -1.79 11.69
N ASP A 19 17.55 -2.32 12.81
CA ASP A 19 16.24 -2.92 12.86
C ASP A 19 15.38 -2.00 12.01
N GLY A 20 14.87 -2.57 10.92
CA GLY A 20 14.08 -1.87 9.91
C GLY A 20 12.78 -1.40 10.55
N GLN A 21 12.88 -0.38 11.39
CA GLN A 21 11.83 0.57 11.62
C GLN A 21 11.68 1.25 10.27
N LEU A 22 10.85 0.64 9.42
CA LEU A 22 10.12 1.35 8.38
C LEU A 22 9.65 2.63 9.07
N SER A 23 10.34 3.74 8.79
CA SER A 23 9.90 5.08 9.16
C SER A 23 8.44 5.11 8.74
N GLN A 24 7.54 5.10 9.72
CA GLN A 24 6.12 5.05 9.43
C GLN A 24 5.79 6.45 8.94
N THR A 25 5.96 6.68 7.64
CA THR A 25 5.50 7.89 6.99
C THR A 25 4.05 8.06 7.43
N PRO A 26 3.75 9.13 8.21
CA PRO A 26 2.42 9.31 8.74
C PRO A 26 1.44 9.40 7.58
N ILE A 27 0.31 8.71 7.73
CA ILE A 27 -0.77 8.75 6.75
C ILE A 27 -1.53 10.05 7.01
N ILE A 28 -1.69 10.89 5.98
CA ILE A 28 -2.46 12.12 6.11
C ILE A 28 -3.95 11.83 6.26
N ASP A 29 -4.69 12.74 6.88
CA ASP A 29 -6.14 12.73 6.84
C ASP A 29 -6.62 13.35 5.52
N GLY A 30 -7.73 12.85 4.97
CA GLY A 30 -8.27 13.34 3.70
C GLY A 30 -9.29 12.41 3.08
N ASP A 31 -9.79 12.78 1.90
CA ASP A 31 -10.70 11.96 1.10
C ASP A 31 -9.93 10.80 0.47
N ILE A 32 -10.48 9.58 0.56
CA ILE A 32 -9.78 8.35 0.17
C ILE A 32 -10.42 7.75 -1.08
N TYR A 33 -9.61 7.61 -2.11
CA TYR A 33 -9.98 7.00 -3.38
C TYR A 33 -9.18 5.71 -3.58
N ILE A 34 -9.79 4.70 -4.19
CA ILE A 34 -9.15 3.41 -4.49
C ILE A 34 -8.82 3.32 -5.99
N TYR A 35 -7.69 2.71 -6.32
CA TYR A 35 -7.36 2.31 -7.68
C TYR A 35 -6.87 0.87 -7.70
N GLU A 36 -6.85 0.28 -8.90
CA GLU A 36 -6.47 -1.11 -9.12
C GLU A 36 -5.72 -1.27 -10.43
N PHE A 37 -4.94 -2.33 -10.54
CA PHE A 37 -4.36 -2.77 -11.81
C PHE A 37 -4.88 -4.15 -12.18
N ALA A 38 -5.11 -4.35 -13.47
CA ALA A 38 -5.40 -5.67 -14.02
C ALA A 38 -4.33 -6.68 -13.59
N ILE A 39 -4.77 -7.86 -13.18
CA ILE A 39 -3.88 -8.94 -12.73
C ILE A 39 -3.00 -9.38 -13.89
N LYS A 40 -1.68 -9.12 -13.77
CA LYS A 40 -0.67 -9.55 -14.75
C LYS A 40 -0.04 -10.90 -14.42
N ARG A 41 -0.16 -11.37 -13.18
CA ARG A 41 0.47 -12.60 -12.69
C ARG A 41 -0.51 -13.36 -11.78
N PRO A 42 -0.72 -14.67 -11.99
CA PRO A 42 -1.53 -15.48 -11.08
C PRO A 42 -1.05 -15.37 -9.63
N GLY A 43 -1.99 -15.30 -8.69
CA GLY A 43 -1.66 -15.23 -7.26
C GLY A 43 -1.13 -13.88 -6.78
N ARG A 44 -1.20 -12.81 -7.58
CA ARG A 44 -0.88 -11.44 -7.14
C ARG A 44 -1.95 -10.45 -7.60
N ALA A 45 -2.43 -9.65 -6.66
CA ALA A 45 -3.25 -8.47 -6.95
C ALA A 45 -2.49 -7.20 -6.54
N ASN A 46 -2.64 -6.13 -7.32
CA ASN A 46 -2.11 -4.82 -6.98
C ASN A 46 -3.25 -3.79 -6.99
N LEU A 47 -3.40 -3.12 -5.86
CA LEU A 47 -4.34 -2.02 -5.69
C LEU A 47 -3.74 -1.00 -4.73
N GLY A 48 -4.27 0.21 -4.74
CA GLY A 48 -3.82 1.25 -3.83
C GLY A 48 -4.88 2.28 -3.57
N PHE A 49 -4.49 3.29 -2.80
CA PHE A 49 -5.33 4.37 -2.36
C PHE A 49 -4.61 5.69 -2.54
N ILE A 50 -5.32 6.68 -3.05
CA ILE A 50 -4.92 8.08 -2.97
C ILE A 50 -5.73 8.74 -1.88
N ILE A 51 -5.03 9.40 -0.95
CA ILE A 51 -5.63 10.23 0.08
C ILE A 51 -5.39 11.68 -0.32
N VAL A 52 -6.44 12.48 -0.39
CA VAL A 52 -6.40 13.87 -0.86
C VAL A 52 -6.82 14.81 0.26
N ASP A 53 -5.99 15.82 0.52
CA ASP A 53 -6.31 16.95 1.39
C ASP A 53 -5.95 18.26 0.70
N ARG A 54 -6.99 19.02 0.32
CA ARG A 54 -6.88 20.29 -0.41
C ARG A 54 -5.94 20.18 -1.62
N ASP A 55 -4.75 20.78 -1.52
CA ASP A 55 -3.74 20.88 -2.57
C ASP A 55 -2.63 19.84 -2.41
N SER A 56 -2.90 18.76 -1.68
CA SER A 56 -1.94 17.70 -1.40
C SER A 56 -2.55 16.31 -1.52
N TYR A 57 -1.70 15.33 -1.80
CA TYR A 57 -2.09 13.94 -1.82
C TYR A 57 -1.00 13.00 -1.35
N GLN A 58 -1.41 11.82 -0.95
CA GLN A 58 -0.54 10.71 -0.58
C GLN A 58 -1.00 9.42 -1.22
N ASP A 59 -0.07 8.67 -1.79
CA ASP A 59 -0.32 7.36 -2.37
C ASP A 59 0.10 6.24 -1.41
N ILE A 60 -0.76 5.24 -1.28
CA ILE A 60 -0.51 4.01 -0.54
C ILE A 60 -0.89 2.83 -1.42
N SER A 61 0.09 2.03 -1.83
CA SER A 61 -0.12 0.84 -2.67
C SER A 61 0.13 -0.46 -1.92
N PHE A 62 -0.55 -1.51 -2.38
CA PHE A 62 -0.51 -2.85 -1.81
C PHE A 62 -0.30 -3.90 -2.89
N ASP A 63 0.69 -4.76 -2.66
CA ASP A 63 0.82 -6.03 -3.35
C ASP A 63 0.30 -7.15 -2.47
N VAL A 64 -0.83 -7.74 -2.86
CA VAL A 64 -1.44 -8.87 -2.15
C VAL A 64 -1.08 -10.16 -2.87
N TYR A 65 -0.39 -11.04 -2.17
CA TYR A 65 0.02 -12.35 -2.66
C TYR A 65 -0.92 -13.43 -2.12
N PHE A 66 -1.26 -14.38 -2.98
CA PHE A 66 -2.13 -15.49 -2.66
C PHE A 66 -1.40 -16.82 -2.89
N SER A 67 -1.61 -17.77 -1.99
CA SER A 67 -1.18 -19.15 -2.12
C SER A 67 -2.32 -20.07 -1.69
N LYS A 68 -2.65 -21.07 -2.52
CA LYS A 68 -3.72 -22.04 -2.26
C LYS A 68 -5.05 -21.39 -1.84
N GLY A 69 -5.42 -20.30 -2.52
CA GLY A 69 -6.68 -19.60 -2.25
C GLY A 69 -6.72 -18.77 -0.95
N LYS A 70 -5.57 -18.48 -0.33
CA LYS A 70 -5.47 -17.65 0.87
C LYS A 70 -4.40 -16.57 0.69
N ILE A 71 -4.53 -15.45 1.41
CA ILE A 71 -3.47 -14.45 1.47
C ILE A 71 -2.23 -15.09 2.11
N SER A 72 -1.09 -15.00 1.42
CA SER A 72 0.20 -15.45 1.93
C SER A 72 1.09 -14.31 2.39
N LYS A 73 0.96 -13.14 1.76
CA LYS A 73 1.75 -11.94 2.07
C LYS A 73 1.03 -10.69 1.58
N VAL A 74 1.19 -9.57 2.30
CA VAL A 74 0.84 -8.25 1.79
C VAL A 74 2.06 -7.34 1.94
N ASN A 75 2.58 -6.81 0.83
CA ASN A 75 3.55 -5.73 0.90
C ASN A 75 2.81 -4.40 0.78
N ARG A 76 3.22 -3.42 1.58
CA ARG A 76 2.69 -2.06 1.52
C ARG A 76 3.80 -1.09 1.17
N THR A 77 3.50 -0.14 0.30
CA THR A 77 4.37 0.99 -0.03
C THR A 77 3.60 2.27 0.22
N ILE A 78 4.17 3.17 1.04
CA ILE A 78 3.62 4.49 1.32
C ILE A 78 4.54 5.50 0.64
N SER A 79 3.97 6.34 -0.21
CA SER A 79 4.70 7.43 -0.85
C SER A 79 4.74 8.66 0.07
N PRO A 80 5.71 9.57 -0.13
CA PRO A 80 5.67 10.91 0.47
C PRO A 80 4.36 11.64 0.16
N VAL A 81 4.08 12.68 0.92
CA VAL A 81 3.01 13.63 0.59
C VAL A 81 3.51 14.54 -0.54
N TYR A 82 2.69 14.69 -1.57
CA TYR A 82 2.98 15.55 -2.71
C TYR A 82 1.99 16.72 -2.71
N SER A 83 2.47 17.91 -3.06
CA SER A 83 1.59 19.03 -3.38
C SER A 83 1.22 19.00 -4.85
N ASP A 84 -0.08 19.05 -5.15
CA ASP A 84 -0.62 19.04 -6.50
C ASP A 84 -2.01 19.67 -6.52
N ASN A 85 -2.08 20.91 -7.00
CA ASN A 85 -3.30 21.69 -7.07
C ASN A 85 -4.33 21.11 -8.07
N ASN A 86 -3.92 20.14 -8.91
CA ASN A 86 -4.77 19.49 -9.90
C ASN A 86 -5.05 18.03 -9.55
N VAL A 87 -4.79 17.60 -8.31
CA VAL A 87 -5.08 16.22 -7.90
C VAL A 87 -6.55 15.88 -8.14
N ALA A 88 -7.46 16.82 -7.89
CA ALA A 88 -8.90 16.67 -8.12
C ALA A 88 -9.23 16.31 -9.58
N ASP A 89 -8.54 16.93 -10.54
CA ASP A 89 -8.76 16.68 -11.98
C ASP A 89 -8.30 15.28 -12.42
N LYS A 90 -7.38 14.67 -11.66
CA LYS A 90 -6.93 13.29 -11.88
C LYS A 90 -7.91 12.26 -11.30
N LEU A 91 -8.74 12.66 -10.34
CA LEU A 91 -9.78 11.80 -9.74
C LEU A 91 -10.91 11.58 -10.75
N GLY A 92 -11.39 10.33 -10.86
CA GLY A 92 -12.51 9.97 -11.76
C GLY A 92 -12.11 9.19 -13.01
N ASN A 93 -10.89 9.36 -13.54
CA ASN A 93 -10.40 8.55 -14.67
C ASN A 93 -9.75 7.24 -14.23
N PHE A 94 -9.01 7.28 -13.12
CA PHE A 94 -8.22 6.14 -12.63
C PHE A 94 -8.53 5.75 -11.18
N TYR A 95 -9.25 6.61 -10.46
CA TYR A 95 -9.51 6.49 -9.04
C TYR A 95 -11.01 6.48 -8.76
N TYR A 96 -11.42 5.61 -7.85
CA TYR A 96 -12.81 5.40 -7.50
C TYR A 96 -13.10 5.90 -6.08
N SER A 97 -14.19 6.66 -5.93
CA SER A 97 -14.83 6.82 -4.63
C SER A 97 -15.34 5.46 -4.10
N SER A 98 -15.75 5.40 -2.83
CA SER A 98 -16.32 4.17 -2.27
C SER A 98 -17.53 3.67 -3.09
N ASP A 99 -18.38 4.61 -3.53
CA ASP A 99 -19.58 4.31 -4.32
C ASP A 99 -19.25 3.86 -5.74
N ASP A 100 -18.32 4.56 -6.38
CA ASP A 100 -17.91 4.28 -7.76
C ASP A 100 -17.26 2.91 -7.88
N PHE A 101 -16.46 2.53 -6.88
CA PHE A 101 -15.76 1.24 -6.87
C PHE A 101 -16.72 0.05 -6.95
N ILE A 102 -17.92 0.19 -6.39
CA ILE A 102 -18.95 -0.86 -6.37
C ILE A 102 -19.72 -0.89 -7.69
N LYS A 103 -20.04 0.30 -8.23
CA LYS A 103 -20.90 0.47 -9.42
C LYS A 103 -20.16 0.25 -10.75
N LYS A 104 -18.89 0.60 -10.83
CA LYS A 104 -18.09 0.53 -12.06
C LYS A 104 -17.50 -0.86 -12.28
N ARG A 105 -17.14 -1.14 -13.53
CA ARG A 105 -16.44 -2.38 -13.91
C ARG A 105 -15.03 -2.36 -13.32
N ARG A 106 -14.75 -3.33 -12.45
CA ARG A 106 -13.43 -3.53 -11.84
C ARG A 106 -12.48 -4.31 -12.74
N LEU A 107 -11.18 -4.04 -12.61
CA LEU A 107 -10.09 -4.73 -13.30
C LEU A 107 -9.68 -6.03 -12.61
N ILE A 108 -9.86 -6.10 -11.29
CA ILE A 108 -9.64 -7.28 -10.46
C ILE A 108 -10.98 -8.01 -10.26
N PRO A 109 -11.03 -9.34 -10.45
CA PRO A 109 -12.24 -10.13 -10.22
C PRO A 109 -12.72 -10.09 -8.76
N ASP A 110 -14.05 -10.07 -8.56
CA ASP A 110 -14.69 -9.96 -7.25
C ASP A 110 -14.27 -11.02 -6.22
N ASN A 111 -13.99 -12.24 -6.67
CA ASN A 111 -13.53 -13.32 -5.78
C ASN A 111 -12.20 -12.98 -5.11
N ILE A 112 -11.31 -12.25 -5.80
CA ILE A 112 -10.02 -11.83 -5.23
C ILE A 112 -10.24 -10.84 -4.09
N TYR A 113 -11.16 -9.90 -4.23
CA TYR A 113 -11.53 -8.98 -3.15
C TYR A 113 -12.14 -9.73 -1.96
N LYS A 114 -13.03 -10.69 -2.23
CA LYS A 114 -13.63 -11.54 -1.18
C LYS A 114 -12.62 -12.41 -0.45
N MET A 115 -11.51 -12.79 -1.10
CA MET A 115 -10.39 -13.48 -0.46
C MET A 115 -9.56 -12.56 0.45
N ILE A 116 -9.55 -11.25 0.19
CA ILE A 116 -8.92 -10.26 1.09
C ILE A 116 -9.79 -10.08 2.33
N TYR A 117 -11.08 -9.81 2.11
CA TYR A 117 -12.09 -9.70 3.15
C TYR A 117 -13.47 -9.98 2.57
N SER A 118 -14.31 -10.73 3.28
CA SER A 118 -15.60 -11.19 2.72
C SER A 118 -16.51 -10.05 2.27
N SER A 119 -16.56 -8.96 3.04
CA SER A 119 -17.35 -7.76 2.74
C SER A 119 -16.52 -6.63 2.09
N PHE A 120 -15.36 -6.92 1.49
CA PHE A 120 -14.50 -5.90 0.87
C PHE A 120 -15.25 -5.01 -0.15
N LEU A 121 -16.19 -5.60 -0.88
CA LEU A 121 -16.99 -4.89 -1.89
C LEU A 121 -18.14 -4.05 -1.31
N GLU A 122 -18.41 -4.15 -0.01
CA GLU A 122 -19.51 -3.43 0.66
C GLU A 122 -18.99 -2.32 1.57
N MET A 123 -17.67 -2.26 1.76
CA MET A 123 -16.99 -1.34 2.66
C MET A 123 -16.78 0.06 2.06
N THR A 124 -16.42 1.01 2.92
CA THR A 124 -15.84 2.29 2.51
C THR A 124 -14.35 2.13 2.16
N ASN A 125 -13.80 3.05 1.37
CA ASN A 125 -12.35 3.07 1.09
C ASN A 125 -11.51 3.20 2.37
N LYS A 126 -12.01 3.92 3.38
CA LYS A 126 -11.38 4.01 4.70
C LYS A 126 -11.26 2.65 5.39
N GLU A 127 -12.32 1.85 5.36
CA GLU A 127 -12.33 0.50 5.94
C GLU A 127 -11.43 -0.45 5.15
N ARG A 128 -11.47 -0.40 3.81
CA ARG A 128 -10.57 -1.18 2.94
C ARG A 128 -9.11 -0.90 3.24
N LEU A 129 -8.73 0.38 3.31
CA LEU A 129 -7.37 0.81 3.65
C LEU A 129 -6.97 0.31 5.04
N LYS A 130 -7.86 0.41 6.04
CA LYS A 130 -7.60 -0.08 7.41
C LYS A 130 -7.32 -1.58 7.43
N ILE A 131 -8.08 -2.39 6.68
CA ILE A 131 -7.89 -3.83 6.60
C ILE A 131 -6.55 -4.18 5.94
N LEU A 132 -6.25 -3.55 4.80
CA LEU A 132 -4.99 -3.81 4.10
C LEU A 132 -3.76 -3.38 4.92
N ASN A 133 -3.85 -2.25 5.63
CA ASN A 133 -2.84 -1.82 6.59
C ASN A 133 -2.65 -2.81 7.75
N LYS A 134 -3.71 -3.52 8.17
CA LYS A 134 -3.62 -4.55 9.20
C LYS A 134 -2.96 -5.82 8.67
N LEU A 135 -3.24 -6.17 7.41
CA LEU A 135 -2.68 -7.35 6.74
C LEU A 135 -1.22 -7.18 6.30
N SER A 136 -0.74 -5.94 6.16
CA SER A 136 0.62 -5.62 5.75
C SER A 136 1.62 -5.48 6.92
N LYS A 137 1.26 -5.99 8.10
CA LYS A 137 2.10 -5.96 9.31
C LYS A 137 2.89 -7.25 9.46
#